data_AF-A0A9E8NF36-F1
#
_entry.id   AF-A0A9E8NF36-F1
#
_cell.length_a   1.000
_cell.length_b   1.000
_cell.length_c   1.000
_cell.angle_alpha   90.00
_cell.angle_beta   90.00
_cell.angle_gamma   90.00
#
_symmetry.space_group_name_H-M   'P 1'
#
loop_
_entity.id
_entity.type
_entity.pdbx_description
1 polymer ?
#
loop_
_entity_poly.entity_id
_entity_poly.type
_entity_poly.pdbx_seq_one_letter_code
_entity_poly.pdbx_strand_id
1 'polypeptide(L)'
;MRNPQSVLNSLTEQSTRPNYKFERLYRIMFNEEMYYQAYQKLYANPGNMTKGSDGSTIDGTSISTIKQLVEAIRDESYKPAPSRRVYILKKNGKKRPLGIPSFGDKLVQEVIRMILQSVYESYFEDSSHGFRPKRSCHTALTSIQRTFTGTKWFVEGDIKGFFDNIDHGVLIAILSERIADDRFLRLIRKFLNAGYMEDWVFNKTYSGTPQGGIISPVLANIYLDKLDKYASEYVAKFNKGKAKKVNPEYAKFTWMASNLVVRKLKVEQDRSIRSQLLAKIKELKKQRILVPFNDAMDENYRRLKYIRYADDFLIGIIGSKTDAQKIKEDFKMYLSEKLKLELSEQKTLITNAKSPAQFLGYEVSVRKSSAAKRNKNGVLSRIFGERVVLEIGNATMRKKLLDYDAMTISVRSGKEVWKPKSRPCMKNNDDLEILSQYNAEIRGFYNYYSIANNSHTIDSFYNIMEYSMYKTYACKYQTTTRKVIRKYSEGKEFVVKYENKGGKILSSKFYNDGFARKANVGSQPDLVGNSLQFAARGSLVDRLKARKCEFCAATEDLEMHHVRKLKDLKGKQDWEKHMIARRRKTLAVCFNCHRKIHYGKMD
;
A
#
# COMPACT_ATOMS: atom_id res chain seq x y z
N MET A 1 -6.47 34.95 8.58
CA MET A 1 -6.49 33.93 7.50
C MET A 1 -7.32 32.74 7.99
N ARG A 2 -8.08 32.06 7.11
CA ARG A 2 -8.92 30.92 7.53
C ARG A 2 -8.03 29.70 7.80
N ASN A 3 -8.34 28.95 8.87
CA ASN A 3 -7.63 27.73 9.22
C ASN A 3 -7.66 26.74 8.02
N PRO A 4 -6.51 26.23 7.56
CA PRO A 4 -6.40 25.32 6.42
C PRO A 4 -7.32 24.10 6.55
N GLN A 5 -7.50 23.57 7.77
CA GLN A 5 -8.32 22.39 8.01
C GLN A 5 -9.82 22.67 7.84
N SER A 6 -10.28 23.86 8.25
CA SER A 6 -11.66 24.29 8.02
C SER A 6 -11.93 24.49 6.52
N VAL A 7 -10.97 25.05 5.77
CA VAL A 7 -11.11 25.22 4.32
C VAL A 7 -11.19 23.87 3.59
N LEU A 8 -10.34 22.91 3.97
CA LEU A 8 -10.37 21.57 3.40
C LEU A 8 -11.68 20.84 3.73
N ASN A 9 -12.17 20.93 4.97
CA ASN A 9 -13.44 20.33 5.35
C ASN A 9 -14.62 20.92 4.57
N SER A 10 -14.67 22.25 4.37
CA SER A 10 -15.70 22.87 3.54
C SER A 10 -15.67 22.40 2.08
N LEU A 11 -14.48 22.14 1.52
CA LEU A 11 -14.36 21.54 0.18
C LEU A 11 -14.91 20.11 0.17
N THR A 12 -14.66 19.33 1.22
CA THR A 12 -15.15 17.95 1.35
C THR A 12 -16.67 17.90 1.51
N GLU A 13 -17.28 18.85 2.21
CA GLU A 13 -18.74 18.97 2.30
C GLU A 13 -19.37 19.34 0.96
N GLN A 14 -18.71 20.19 0.17
CA GLN A 14 -19.19 20.57 -1.16
C GLN A 14 -18.98 19.45 -2.20
N SER A 15 -17.98 18.59 -2.01
CA SER A 15 -17.68 17.50 -2.94
C SER A 15 -18.69 16.35 -2.92
N THR A 16 -19.53 16.25 -1.89
CA THR A 16 -20.63 15.27 -1.87
C THR A 16 -21.72 15.59 -2.89
N ARG A 17 -21.77 16.83 -3.41
CA ARG A 17 -22.78 17.26 -4.39
C ARG A 17 -22.29 16.93 -5.82
N PRO A 18 -22.97 16.03 -6.54
CA PRO A 18 -22.48 15.53 -7.83
C PRO A 18 -22.57 16.54 -8.99
N ASN A 19 -23.24 17.69 -8.83
CA ASN A 19 -23.35 18.72 -9.87
C ASN A 19 -22.56 19.99 -9.53
N TYR A 20 -21.85 20.02 -8.40
CA TYR A 20 -21.11 21.21 -7.99
C TYR A 20 -19.80 21.34 -8.77
N LYS A 21 -19.53 22.55 -9.28
CA LYS A 21 -18.28 22.90 -9.94
C LYS A 21 -17.48 23.85 -9.05
N PHE A 22 -16.20 23.55 -8.86
CA PHE A 22 -15.32 24.36 -8.04
C PHE A 22 -14.69 25.48 -8.88
N GLU A 23 -15.02 26.72 -8.57
CA GLU A 23 -14.61 27.91 -9.36
C GLU A 23 -13.42 28.69 -8.77
N ARG A 24 -13.13 28.54 -7.48
CA ARG A 24 -12.17 29.40 -6.75
C ARG A 24 -11.06 28.61 -6.03
N LEU A 25 -10.59 27.52 -6.63
CA LEU A 25 -9.54 26.67 -6.04
C LEU A 25 -8.18 27.35 -6.01
N TYR A 26 -7.85 28.15 -7.03
CA TYR A 26 -6.59 28.89 -7.11
C TYR A 26 -6.41 29.86 -5.94
N ARG A 27 -7.50 30.50 -5.49
CA ARG A 27 -7.49 31.41 -4.34
C ARG A 27 -7.09 30.72 -3.03
N ILE A 28 -7.35 29.42 -2.90
CA ILE A 28 -7.00 28.63 -1.70
C ILE A 28 -5.49 28.47 -1.59
N MET A 29 -4.77 28.46 -2.72
CA MET A 29 -3.31 28.43 -2.77
C MET A 29 -2.66 29.75 -2.32
N PHE A 30 -3.41 30.82 -2.05
CA PHE A 30 -2.83 32.03 -1.47
C PHE A 30 -2.65 31.94 0.06
N ASN A 31 -3.14 30.87 0.69
CA ASN A 31 -3.02 30.70 2.13
C ASN A 31 -1.65 30.10 2.51
N GLU A 32 -0.79 30.91 3.12
CA GLU A 32 0.53 30.49 3.61
C GLU A 32 0.45 29.29 4.58
N GLU A 33 -0.63 29.18 5.37
CA GLU A 33 -0.79 28.09 6.33
C GLU A 33 -0.88 26.70 5.68
N MET A 34 -1.36 26.63 4.44
CA MET A 34 -1.38 25.39 3.67
C MET A 34 0.03 24.92 3.31
N TYR A 35 0.92 25.85 2.96
CA TYR A 35 2.32 25.56 2.65
C TYR A 35 3.09 25.13 3.89
N TYR A 36 2.78 25.71 5.05
CA TYR A 36 3.33 25.28 6.33
C TYR A 36 2.96 23.84 6.68
N GLN A 37 1.70 23.42 6.46
CA GLN A 37 1.28 22.03 6.64
C GLN A 37 1.94 21.08 5.63
N ALA A 38 2.03 21.50 4.36
CA ALA A 38 2.73 20.74 3.32
C ALA A 38 4.20 20.53 3.68
N TYR A 39 4.87 21.57 4.16
CA TYR A 39 6.26 21.52 4.61
C TYR A 39 6.48 20.54 5.77
N GLN A 40 5.58 20.52 6.76
CA GLN A 40 5.65 19.56 7.87
C GLN A 40 5.48 18.10 7.42
N LYS A 41 4.60 17.84 6.44
CA LYS A 41 4.44 16.48 5.87
C LYS A 41 5.66 16.05 5.08
N LEU A 42 6.24 16.97 4.30
CA LEU A 42 7.44 16.69 3.52
C LEU A 42 8.67 16.46 4.41
N TYR A 43 8.79 17.16 5.55
CA TYR A 43 9.90 16.99 6.49
C TYR A 43 10.17 15.51 6.86
N ALA A 44 9.14 14.69 7.01
CA ALA A 44 9.28 13.29 7.43
C ALA A 44 9.96 12.38 6.40
N ASN A 45 10.00 12.78 5.11
CA ASN A 45 10.43 11.90 4.02
C ASN A 45 11.97 11.88 3.87
N PRO A 46 12.63 10.71 3.98
CA PRO A 46 14.09 10.60 3.93
C PRO A 46 14.70 11.00 2.57
N GLY A 47 13.90 11.02 1.49
CA GLY A 47 14.31 11.42 0.15
C GLY A 47 14.39 12.93 -0.09
N ASN A 48 14.07 13.79 0.90
CA ASN A 48 14.00 15.24 0.67
C ASN A 48 15.34 15.99 0.75
N MET A 49 16.43 15.29 1.10
CA MET A 49 17.79 15.83 1.05
C MET A 49 18.53 15.50 -0.25
N THR A 50 17.87 14.93 -1.26
CA THR A 50 18.42 14.82 -2.61
C THR A 50 18.15 16.10 -3.39
N LYS A 51 19.21 16.71 -3.92
CA LYS A 51 19.15 17.92 -4.75
C LYS A 51 18.22 17.70 -5.95
N GLY A 52 17.33 18.66 -6.21
CA GLY A 52 16.56 18.73 -7.45
C GLY A 52 17.43 19.14 -8.65
N SER A 53 16.78 19.47 -9.78
CA SER A 53 17.44 20.11 -10.94
C SER A 53 18.18 21.39 -10.54
N ASP A 54 17.57 22.18 -9.65
CA ASP A 54 18.04 23.53 -9.30
C ASP A 54 19.11 23.52 -8.20
N GLY A 55 19.59 22.34 -7.80
CA GLY A 55 20.56 22.19 -6.70
C GLY A 55 19.99 22.46 -5.30
N SER A 56 18.77 23.00 -5.19
CA SER A 56 18.08 23.29 -3.94
C SER A 56 17.71 22.02 -3.18
N THR A 57 17.81 22.09 -1.85
CA THR A 57 17.40 21.03 -0.93
C THR A 57 16.38 21.59 0.06
N ILE A 58 15.86 20.74 0.96
CA ILE A 58 15.05 21.21 2.09
C ILE A 58 15.83 22.14 3.04
N ASP A 59 17.16 22.05 3.02
CA ASP A 59 18.07 22.86 3.83
C ASP A 59 18.14 24.30 3.29
N GLY A 60 17.96 25.29 4.17
CA GLY A 60 17.90 26.73 3.80
C GLY A 60 16.50 27.25 3.47
N THR A 61 15.45 26.48 3.77
CA THR A 61 14.07 26.93 3.57
C THR A 61 13.65 27.88 4.69
N SER A 62 13.19 29.07 4.30
CA SER A 62 12.75 30.15 5.18
C SER A 62 11.28 30.50 4.94
N ILE A 63 10.67 31.23 5.87
CA ILE A 63 9.32 31.79 5.64
C ILE A 63 9.31 32.73 4.43
N SER A 64 10.40 33.49 4.19
CA SER A 64 10.49 34.40 3.04
C SER A 64 10.46 33.66 1.70
N THR A 65 11.13 32.51 1.57
CA THR A 65 11.05 31.68 0.35
C THR A 65 9.64 31.16 0.09
N ILE A 66 8.88 30.80 1.13
CA ILE A 66 7.48 30.37 0.99
C ILE A 66 6.60 31.55 0.53
N LYS A 67 6.82 32.75 1.09
CA LYS A 67 6.08 33.95 0.70
C LYS A 67 6.34 34.35 -0.76
N GLN A 68 7.60 34.37 -1.18
CA GLN A 68 7.97 34.63 -2.58
C GLN A 68 7.32 33.62 -3.54
N LEU A 69 7.24 32.36 -3.13
CA LEU A 69 6.57 31.33 -3.92
C LEU A 69 5.04 31.55 -4.00
N VAL A 70 4.41 31.98 -2.90
CA VAL A 70 2.97 32.34 -2.89
C VAL A 70 2.71 33.58 -3.75
N GLU A 71 3.59 34.58 -3.72
CA GLU A 71 3.54 35.77 -4.57
C GLU A 71 3.69 35.40 -6.05
N ALA A 72 4.66 34.55 -6.40
CA ALA A 72 4.83 34.05 -7.78
C ALA A 72 3.61 33.28 -8.30
N ILE A 73 2.87 32.61 -7.42
CA ILE A 73 1.59 31.96 -7.76
C ILE A 73 0.49 33.02 -7.90
N ARG A 74 0.44 34.03 -7.04
CA ARG A 74 -0.54 35.13 -7.14
C ARG A 74 -0.39 35.90 -8.46
N ASP A 75 0.85 36.13 -8.90
CA ASP A 75 1.18 36.87 -10.13
C ASP A 75 1.20 35.98 -11.37
N GLU A 76 0.88 34.68 -11.24
CA GLU A 76 0.87 33.67 -12.31
C GLU A 76 2.21 33.47 -13.05
N SER A 77 3.28 34.09 -12.56
CA SER A 77 4.65 34.03 -13.08
C SER A 77 5.34 32.68 -12.79
N TYR A 78 4.79 31.89 -11.87
CA TYR A 78 5.31 30.58 -11.52
C TYR A 78 5.43 29.65 -12.75
N LYS A 79 6.65 29.13 -12.95
CA LYS A 79 6.99 28.10 -13.94
C LYS A 79 7.70 26.95 -13.23
N PRO A 80 7.18 25.72 -13.32
CA PRO A 80 7.81 24.56 -12.68
C PRO A 80 9.14 24.23 -13.33
N ALA A 81 10.09 23.78 -12.52
CA ALA A 81 11.40 23.36 -13.00
C ALA A 81 11.34 21.94 -13.62
N PRO A 82 12.19 21.63 -14.60
CA PRO A 82 12.27 20.29 -15.16
C PRO A 82 12.69 19.27 -14.09
N SER A 83 12.03 18.12 -14.05
CA SER A 83 12.37 17.09 -13.06
C SER A 83 13.70 16.41 -13.42
N ARG A 84 14.59 16.20 -12.45
CA ARG A 84 15.85 15.47 -12.68
C ARG A 84 15.58 13.97 -12.76
N ARG A 85 15.96 13.33 -13.87
CA ARG A 85 15.75 11.89 -14.07
C ARG A 85 16.83 11.08 -13.38
N VAL A 86 16.42 10.14 -12.53
CA VAL A 86 17.30 9.21 -11.83
C VAL A 86 16.77 7.81 -12.04
N TYR A 87 17.64 6.88 -12.43
CA TYR A 87 17.26 5.49 -12.65
C TYR A 87 17.37 4.69 -11.35
N ILE A 88 16.25 4.11 -10.94
CA ILE A 88 16.22 3.10 -9.88
C ILE A 88 16.07 1.73 -10.55
N LEU A 89 16.97 0.81 -10.25
CA LEU A 89 16.84 -0.57 -10.75
C LEU A 89 15.59 -1.22 -10.15
N LYS A 90 14.67 -1.67 -11.00
CA LYS A 90 13.60 -2.57 -10.57
C LYS A 90 14.23 -3.92 -10.23
N LYS A 91 13.56 -4.67 -9.36
CA LYS A 91 13.93 -6.05 -8.99
C LYS A 91 14.03 -7.01 -10.19
N ASN A 92 13.37 -6.69 -11.30
CA ASN A 92 13.41 -7.46 -12.55
C ASN A 92 14.54 -7.02 -13.52
N GLY A 93 15.53 -6.25 -13.05
CA GLY A 93 16.64 -5.73 -13.86
C GLY A 93 16.30 -4.52 -14.74
N LYS A 94 15.02 -4.27 -15.05
CA LYS A 94 14.59 -3.08 -15.81
C LYS A 94 14.81 -1.80 -14.98
N LYS A 95 15.32 -0.74 -15.59
CA LYS A 95 15.47 0.58 -14.93
C LYS A 95 14.12 1.29 -14.86
N ARG A 96 13.76 1.86 -13.69
CA ARG A 96 12.60 2.75 -13.49
C ARG A 96 13.11 4.19 -13.50
N PRO A 97 12.69 5.02 -14.45
CA PRO A 97 13.00 6.45 -14.40
C PRO A 97 12.19 7.09 -13.25
N LEU A 98 12.86 7.79 -12.35
CA LEU A 98 12.25 8.62 -11.33
C LEU A 98 12.58 10.08 -11.63
N GLY A 99 11.56 10.93 -11.74
CA GLY A 99 11.72 12.38 -11.79
C GLY A 99 11.77 12.92 -10.36
N ILE A 100 12.90 13.51 -9.97
CA ILE A 100 13.03 14.24 -8.70
C ILE A 100 12.76 15.72 -8.99
N PRO A 101 11.59 16.26 -8.59
CA PRO A 101 11.28 17.67 -8.75
C PRO A 101 12.06 18.55 -7.75
N SER A 102 12.09 19.86 -8.01
CA SER A 102 12.63 20.87 -7.10
C SER A 102 11.85 20.90 -5.78
N PHE A 103 12.45 21.46 -4.72
CA PHE A 103 11.75 21.54 -3.43
C PHE A 103 10.54 22.48 -3.45
N GLY A 104 10.64 23.61 -4.16
CA GLY A 104 9.54 24.54 -4.38
C GLY A 104 8.38 23.85 -5.11
N ASP A 105 8.68 23.10 -6.17
CA ASP A 105 7.69 22.30 -6.89
C ASP A 105 7.05 21.25 -5.97
N LYS A 106 7.82 20.57 -5.12
CA LYS A 106 7.27 19.60 -4.15
C LYS A 106 6.26 20.24 -3.18
N LEU A 107 6.54 21.45 -2.71
CA LEU A 107 5.63 22.18 -1.82
C LEU A 107 4.32 22.53 -2.52
N VAL A 108 4.41 23.11 -3.73
CA VAL A 108 3.22 23.43 -4.54
C VAL A 108 2.44 22.16 -4.86
N GLN A 109 3.15 21.09 -5.22
CA GLN A 109 2.55 19.80 -5.51
C GLN A 109 1.80 19.20 -4.33
N GLU A 110 2.35 19.30 -3.12
CA GLU A 110 1.70 18.81 -1.91
C GLU A 110 0.43 19.62 -1.57
N VAL A 111 0.44 20.95 -1.77
CA VAL A 111 -0.76 21.79 -1.60
C VAL A 111 -1.84 21.42 -2.62
N ILE A 112 -1.47 21.27 -3.90
CA ILE A 112 -2.40 20.81 -4.95
C ILE A 112 -2.95 19.43 -4.60
N ARG A 113 -2.11 18.51 -4.10
CA ARG A 113 -2.55 17.18 -3.66
C ARG A 113 -3.58 17.27 -2.54
N MET A 114 -3.38 18.12 -1.53
CA MET A 114 -4.33 18.30 -0.42
C MET A 114 -5.69 18.82 -0.90
N ILE A 115 -5.68 19.77 -1.84
CA ILE A 115 -6.90 20.31 -2.46
C ILE A 115 -7.61 19.23 -3.28
N LEU A 116 -6.91 18.57 -4.21
CA LEU A 116 -7.49 17.54 -5.07
C LEU A 116 -8.02 16.35 -4.27
N GLN A 117 -7.33 15.93 -3.21
CA GLN A 117 -7.83 14.87 -2.33
C GLN A 117 -9.15 15.27 -1.67
N SER A 118 -9.29 16.51 -1.21
CA SER A 118 -10.52 16.97 -0.55
C SER A 118 -11.70 17.10 -1.52
N VAL A 119 -11.41 17.40 -2.79
CA VAL A 119 -12.39 17.49 -3.87
C VAL A 119 -12.84 16.12 -4.38
N TYR A 120 -11.93 15.16 -4.56
CA TYR A 120 -12.24 13.89 -5.23
C TYR A 120 -12.47 12.70 -4.29
N GLU A 121 -12.03 12.75 -3.03
CA GLU A 121 -12.13 11.58 -2.14
C GLU A 121 -13.56 11.11 -1.89
N SER A 122 -14.51 12.05 -1.78
CA SER A 122 -15.95 11.75 -1.63
C SER A 122 -16.60 11.23 -2.92
N TYR A 123 -15.95 11.46 -4.06
CA TYR A 123 -16.48 11.12 -5.38
C TYR A 123 -15.97 9.77 -5.90
N PHE A 124 -14.81 9.32 -5.43
CA PHE A 124 -14.23 8.04 -5.84
C PHE A 124 -15.06 6.85 -5.34
N GLU A 125 -15.24 5.88 -6.23
CA GLU A 125 -15.90 4.61 -5.93
C GLU A 125 -15.18 3.82 -4.83
N ASP A 126 -15.95 3.08 -4.03
CA ASP A 126 -15.43 2.26 -2.94
C ASP A 126 -14.57 1.08 -3.42
N SER A 127 -14.69 0.70 -4.69
CA SER A 127 -13.90 -0.34 -5.35
C SER A 127 -12.45 0.08 -5.63
N SER A 128 -12.13 1.37 -5.55
CA SER A 128 -10.80 1.92 -5.78
C SER A 128 -10.05 2.14 -4.47
N HIS A 129 -8.90 1.48 -4.29
CA HIS A 129 -8.14 1.51 -3.04
C HIS A 129 -6.74 2.12 -3.14
N GLY A 130 -6.18 2.22 -4.35
CA GLY A 130 -4.79 2.66 -4.55
C GLY A 130 -4.58 4.14 -4.20
N PHE A 131 -3.47 4.48 -3.55
CA PHE A 131 -3.03 5.86 -3.25
C PHE A 131 -4.05 6.78 -2.56
N ARG A 132 -5.07 6.22 -1.88
CA ARG A 132 -6.10 6.97 -1.16
C ARG A 132 -5.84 7.03 0.34
N PRO A 133 -6.17 8.15 1.02
CA PRO A 133 -6.08 8.23 2.48
C PRO A 133 -6.96 7.16 3.13
N LYS A 134 -6.45 6.52 4.20
CA LYS A 134 -7.14 5.46 4.96
C LYS A 134 -7.51 4.20 4.14
N ARG A 135 -6.99 4.04 2.91
CA ARG A 135 -7.10 2.82 2.10
C ARG A 135 -5.71 2.22 1.94
N SER A 136 -5.64 0.89 1.90
CA SER A 136 -4.39 0.14 1.78
C SER A 136 -4.58 -1.15 0.97
N CYS A 137 -3.48 -1.84 0.63
CA CYS A 137 -3.53 -3.15 0.00
C CYS A 137 -4.45 -4.11 0.76
N HIS A 138 -4.41 -4.08 2.10
CA HIS A 138 -5.26 -4.93 2.93
C HIS A 138 -6.74 -4.60 2.80
N THR A 139 -7.11 -3.33 2.61
CA THR A 139 -8.51 -2.96 2.39
C THR A 139 -9.06 -3.54 1.09
N ALA A 140 -8.27 -3.53 0.01
CA ALA A 140 -8.64 -4.14 -1.27
C ALA A 140 -8.80 -5.66 -1.14
N LEU A 141 -7.82 -6.32 -0.50
CA LEU A 141 -7.83 -7.77 -0.28
C LEU A 141 -8.98 -8.22 0.64
N THR A 142 -9.29 -7.44 1.68
CA THR A 142 -10.43 -7.68 2.56
C THR A 142 -11.76 -7.52 1.80
N SER A 143 -11.83 -6.52 0.93
CA SER A 143 -12.99 -6.30 0.05
C SER A 143 -13.18 -7.50 -0.90
N ILE A 144 -12.10 -8.00 -1.51
CA ILE A 144 -12.12 -9.22 -2.33
C ILE A 144 -12.67 -10.41 -1.52
N GLN A 145 -12.14 -10.65 -0.31
CA GLN A 145 -12.59 -11.76 0.54
C GLN A 145 -14.08 -11.71 0.88
N ARG A 146 -14.64 -10.51 1.05
CA ARG A 146 -16.05 -10.33 1.40
C ARG A 146 -16.97 -10.38 0.18
N THR A 147 -16.58 -9.77 -0.93
CA THR A 147 -17.47 -9.49 -2.06
C THR A 147 -17.42 -10.54 -3.17
N PHE A 148 -16.29 -11.24 -3.38
CA PHE A 148 -16.08 -12.20 -4.48
C PHE A 148 -16.56 -13.61 -4.14
N THR A 149 -17.58 -13.74 -3.27
CA THR A 149 -18.10 -15.06 -2.87
C THR A 149 -18.72 -15.79 -4.06
N GLY A 150 -18.24 -17.00 -4.36
CA GLY A 150 -18.76 -17.83 -5.44
C GLY A 150 -18.34 -17.43 -6.86
N THR A 151 -17.28 -16.63 -7.03
CA THR A 151 -16.69 -16.34 -8.34
C THR A 151 -16.15 -17.60 -9.03
N LYS A 152 -16.30 -17.66 -10.36
CA LYS A 152 -15.85 -18.80 -11.19
C LYS A 152 -14.65 -18.47 -12.04
N TRP A 153 -14.56 -17.23 -12.50
CA TRP A 153 -13.48 -16.72 -13.33
C TRP A 153 -12.96 -15.42 -12.73
N PHE A 154 -11.65 -15.26 -12.79
CA PHE A 154 -10.98 -13.99 -12.52
C PHE A 154 -10.39 -13.47 -13.83
N VAL A 155 -10.52 -12.16 -14.05
CA VAL A 155 -9.81 -11.44 -15.10
C VAL A 155 -8.84 -10.51 -14.41
N GLU A 156 -7.55 -10.80 -14.58
CA GLU A 156 -6.46 -9.94 -14.12
C GLU A 156 -6.24 -8.83 -15.17
N GLY A 157 -6.23 -7.58 -14.71
CA GLY A 157 -6.00 -6.41 -15.53
C GLY A 157 -4.76 -5.65 -15.06
N ASP A 158 -3.83 -5.40 -15.99
CA ASP A 158 -2.70 -4.48 -15.77
C ASP A 158 -2.54 -3.56 -16.99
N ILE A 159 -2.19 -2.30 -16.71
CA ILE A 159 -2.05 -1.26 -17.73
C ILE A 159 -0.55 -1.09 -18.06
N LYS A 160 -0.22 -1.14 -19.35
CA LYS A 160 1.17 -1.06 -19.80
C LYS A 160 1.69 0.37 -19.68
N GLY A 161 2.68 0.57 -18.82
CA GLY A 161 3.39 1.86 -18.71
C GLY A 161 2.47 3.01 -18.34
N PHE A 162 1.50 2.78 -17.45
CA PHE A 162 0.41 3.72 -17.16
C PHE A 162 0.90 5.16 -16.91
N PHE A 163 1.87 5.37 -16.03
CA PHE A 163 2.38 6.72 -15.73
C PHE A 163 3.03 7.41 -16.94
N ASP A 164 3.58 6.67 -17.90
CA ASP A 164 4.28 7.23 -19.07
C ASP A 164 3.31 7.55 -20.23
N ASN A 165 2.13 6.90 -20.26
CA ASN A 165 1.18 6.95 -21.37
C ASN A 165 -0.08 7.78 -21.11
N ILE A 166 -0.16 8.52 -19.99
CA ILE A 166 -1.32 9.40 -19.71
C ILE A 166 -1.38 10.54 -20.73
N ASP A 167 -2.50 10.64 -21.46
CA ASP A 167 -2.79 11.75 -22.37
C ASP A 167 -3.18 13.00 -21.55
N HIS A 168 -2.44 14.09 -21.73
CA HIS A 168 -2.67 15.34 -20.99
C HIS A 168 -3.99 16.02 -21.37
N GLY A 169 -4.44 15.89 -22.62
CA GLY A 169 -5.70 16.48 -23.08
C GLY A 169 -6.90 15.80 -22.42
N VAL A 170 -6.89 14.47 -22.40
CA VAL A 170 -7.94 13.67 -21.72
C VAL A 170 -7.94 13.95 -20.22
N LEU A 171 -6.77 14.01 -19.57
CA LEU A 171 -6.67 14.30 -18.14
C LEU A 171 -7.23 15.68 -17.79
N ILE A 172 -6.89 16.72 -18.55
CA ILE A 172 -7.40 18.08 -18.32
C ILE A 172 -8.92 18.15 -18.60
N ALA A 173 -9.42 17.44 -19.61
CA ALA A 173 -10.85 17.35 -19.88
C ALA A 173 -11.64 16.68 -18.73
N ILE A 174 -11.08 15.62 -18.12
CA ILE A 174 -11.69 14.97 -16.96
C ILE A 174 -11.69 15.93 -15.75
N LEU A 175 -10.61 16.69 -15.55
CA LEU A 175 -10.54 17.67 -14.46
C LEU A 175 -11.53 18.83 -14.66
N SER A 176 -11.72 19.29 -15.90
CA SER A 176 -12.59 20.43 -16.21
C SER A 176 -14.09 20.14 -16.03
N GLU A 177 -14.51 18.87 -15.97
CA GLU A 177 -15.89 18.50 -15.64
C GLU A 177 -16.31 18.99 -14.24
N ARG A 178 -15.36 19.00 -13.29
CA ARG A 178 -15.58 19.32 -11.87
C ARG A 178 -14.95 20.63 -11.43
N ILE A 179 -13.87 21.05 -12.09
CA ILE A 179 -13.13 22.26 -11.76
C ILE A 179 -13.34 23.26 -12.89
N ALA A 180 -14.04 24.35 -12.59
CA ALA A 180 -14.26 25.46 -13.52
C ALA A 180 -13.13 26.52 -13.45
N ASP A 181 -12.16 26.33 -12.57
CA ASP A 181 -11.04 27.25 -12.37
C ASP A 181 -9.92 26.99 -13.41
N ASP A 182 -9.95 27.77 -14.50
CA ASP A 182 -8.95 27.68 -15.58
C ASP A 182 -7.51 27.95 -15.13
N ARG A 183 -7.32 28.80 -14.11
CA ARG A 183 -5.97 29.13 -13.61
C ARG A 183 -5.34 27.91 -12.94
N PHE A 184 -6.14 27.20 -12.16
CA PHE A 184 -5.72 25.96 -11.51
C PHE A 184 -5.44 24.85 -12.54
N LEU A 185 -6.30 24.69 -13.55
CA LEU A 185 -6.08 23.72 -14.64
C LEU A 185 -4.82 24.04 -15.45
N ARG A 186 -4.58 25.34 -15.74
CA ARG A 186 -3.35 25.80 -16.40
C ARG A 186 -2.11 25.49 -15.58
N LEU A 187 -2.16 25.65 -14.26
CA LEU A 187 -1.04 25.30 -13.38
C LEU A 187 -0.73 23.80 -13.42
N ILE A 188 -1.76 22.94 -13.35
CA ILE A 188 -1.56 21.48 -13.49
C ILE A 188 -0.96 21.17 -14.87
N ARG A 189 -1.44 21.81 -15.94
CA ARG A 189 -0.90 21.62 -17.29
C ARG A 189 0.56 22.10 -17.40
N LYS A 190 0.94 23.19 -16.73
CA LYS A 190 2.35 23.62 -16.62
C LYS A 190 3.20 22.53 -15.96
N PHE A 191 2.73 21.88 -14.90
CA PHE A 191 3.46 20.78 -14.24
C PHE A 191 3.61 19.54 -15.14
N LEU A 192 2.60 19.21 -15.94
CA LEU A 192 2.66 18.09 -16.90
C LEU A 192 3.63 18.36 -18.05
N ASN A 193 3.72 19.62 -18.48
CA ASN A 193 4.60 20.09 -19.56
C ASN A 193 6.03 20.44 -19.10
N ALA A 194 6.32 20.39 -17.81
CA ALA A 194 7.59 20.83 -17.23
C ALA A 194 8.82 20.03 -17.74
N GLY A 195 8.60 18.89 -18.40
CA GLY A 195 9.67 18.07 -18.97
C GLY A 195 10.55 17.41 -17.91
N TYR A 196 11.64 16.80 -18.37
CA TYR A 196 12.67 16.25 -17.50
C TYR A 196 14.07 16.55 -18.04
N MET A 197 15.04 16.58 -17.14
CA MET A 197 16.44 16.70 -17.46
C MET A 197 17.14 15.35 -17.26
N GLU A 198 17.83 14.87 -18.29
CA GLU A 198 18.60 13.63 -18.30
C GLU A 198 19.97 13.92 -18.89
N ASP A 199 21.04 13.58 -18.15
CA ASP A 199 22.44 13.84 -18.55
C ASP A 199 22.69 15.28 -19.06
N TRP A 200 22.10 16.26 -18.35
CA TRP A 200 22.15 17.71 -18.68
C TRP A 200 21.43 18.13 -19.97
N VAL A 201 20.66 17.24 -20.59
CA VAL A 201 19.81 17.51 -21.75
C VAL A 201 18.35 17.66 -21.31
N PHE A 202 17.70 18.73 -21.76
CA PHE A 202 16.27 18.97 -21.50
C PHE A 202 15.39 18.22 -22.51
N ASN A 203 14.49 17.39 -22.00
CA ASN A 203 13.53 16.62 -22.78
C ASN A 203 12.09 17.05 -22.44
N LYS A 204 11.30 17.39 -23.47
CA LYS A 204 9.87 17.70 -23.33
C LYS A 204 9.06 16.42 -23.08
N THR A 205 8.08 16.50 -22.18
CA THR A 205 7.10 15.45 -21.93
C THR A 205 5.85 15.68 -22.76
N TYR A 206 5.66 14.87 -23.81
CA TYR A 206 4.46 14.92 -24.67
C TYR A 206 3.31 14.04 -24.14
N SER A 207 3.64 13.04 -23.32
CA SER A 207 2.70 12.15 -22.64
C SER A 207 3.26 11.74 -21.27
N GLY A 208 2.36 11.33 -20.39
CA GLY A 208 2.71 10.80 -19.08
C GLY A 208 2.85 11.85 -17.98
N THR A 209 2.97 11.37 -16.75
CA THR A 209 3.18 12.17 -15.55
C THR A 209 4.55 11.85 -14.97
N PRO A 210 5.32 12.85 -14.50
CA PRO A 210 6.64 12.59 -13.93
C PRO A 210 6.52 11.62 -12.76
N GLN A 211 7.18 10.46 -12.92
CA GLN A 211 7.14 9.38 -11.95
C GLN A 211 8.00 9.77 -10.75
N GLY A 212 7.38 10.17 -9.64
CA GLY A 212 8.07 10.80 -8.50
C GLY A 212 7.47 12.15 -8.07
N GLY A 213 6.57 12.72 -8.90
CA GLY A 213 5.72 13.83 -8.50
C GLY A 213 4.74 13.43 -7.41
N ILE A 214 4.52 14.31 -6.43
CA ILE A 214 3.62 14.08 -5.29
C ILE A 214 2.15 14.07 -5.75
N ILE A 215 1.83 14.86 -6.78
CA ILE A 215 0.47 14.91 -7.36
C ILE A 215 0.19 13.68 -8.24
N SER A 216 1.19 13.10 -8.89
CA SER A 216 1.01 12.08 -9.95
C SER A 216 0.07 10.93 -9.55
N PRO A 217 0.15 10.34 -8.32
CA PRO A 217 -0.77 9.29 -7.90
C PRO A 217 -2.24 9.72 -7.76
N VAL A 218 -2.50 10.99 -7.44
CA VAL A 218 -3.88 11.50 -7.34
C VAL A 218 -4.45 11.75 -8.74
N LEU A 219 -3.66 12.31 -9.66
CA LEU A 219 -4.08 12.48 -11.06
C LEU A 219 -4.34 11.14 -11.74
N ALA A 220 -3.49 10.15 -11.48
CA ALA A 220 -3.68 8.77 -11.89
C ALA A 220 -5.04 8.21 -11.46
N ASN A 221 -5.42 8.42 -10.20
CA ASN A 221 -6.69 7.96 -9.68
C ASN A 221 -7.88 8.70 -10.31
N ILE A 222 -7.78 10.02 -10.50
CA ILE A 222 -8.81 10.82 -11.19
C ILE A 222 -9.01 10.35 -12.63
N TYR A 223 -7.92 10.01 -13.32
CA TYR A 223 -7.98 9.49 -14.67
C TYR A 223 -8.73 8.14 -14.74
N LEU A 224 -8.37 7.22 -13.84
CA LEU A 224 -8.93 5.87 -13.79
C LEU A 224 -10.31 5.80 -13.11
N ASP A 225 -10.77 6.87 -12.48
CA ASP A 225 -12.13 6.96 -11.94
C ASP A 225 -13.20 6.86 -13.04
N LYS A 226 -12.90 7.30 -14.26
CA LYS A 226 -13.78 7.07 -15.43
C LYS A 226 -13.96 5.58 -15.72
N LEU A 227 -12.90 4.80 -15.57
CA LEU A 227 -12.95 3.35 -15.70
C LEU A 227 -13.73 2.72 -14.54
N ASP A 228 -13.58 3.21 -13.31
CA ASP A 228 -14.35 2.72 -12.16
C ASP A 228 -15.87 2.94 -12.34
N LYS A 229 -16.27 4.09 -12.89
CA LYS A 229 -17.68 4.36 -13.22
C LYS A 229 -18.20 3.49 -14.34
N TYR A 230 -17.43 3.34 -15.42
CA TYR A 230 -17.77 2.43 -16.49
C TYR A 230 -17.94 1.00 -15.97
N ALA A 231 -17.04 0.54 -15.09
CA ALA A 231 -17.15 -0.76 -14.44
C ALA A 231 -18.43 -0.88 -13.60
N SER A 232 -18.79 0.16 -12.84
CA SER A 232 -20.00 0.17 -12.01
C SER A 232 -21.28 0.12 -12.85
N GLU A 233 -21.34 0.87 -13.95
CA GLU A 233 -22.45 0.80 -14.92
C GLU A 233 -22.53 -0.58 -15.59
N TYR A 234 -21.37 -1.15 -15.95
CA TYR A 234 -21.29 -2.47 -16.55
C TYR A 234 -21.75 -3.55 -15.56
N VAL A 235 -21.35 -3.46 -14.29
CA VAL A 235 -21.83 -4.33 -13.20
C VAL A 235 -23.35 -4.28 -13.10
N ALA A 236 -23.96 -3.08 -13.13
CA ALA A 236 -25.40 -2.92 -13.05
C ALA A 236 -26.12 -3.61 -14.23
N LYS A 237 -25.60 -3.48 -15.44
CA LYS A 237 -26.15 -4.11 -16.66
C LYS A 237 -25.96 -5.63 -16.68
N PHE A 238 -24.83 -6.12 -16.17
CA PHE A 238 -24.47 -7.54 -16.22
C PHE A 238 -25.15 -8.38 -15.13
N ASN A 239 -25.48 -7.77 -13.98
CA ASN A 239 -26.08 -8.50 -12.86
C ASN A 239 -27.50 -8.99 -13.19
N LYS A 240 -27.69 -10.32 -13.23
CA LYS A 240 -28.98 -10.98 -13.48
C LYS A 240 -29.35 -11.95 -12.36
N GLY A 241 -30.65 -12.05 -12.05
CA GLY A 241 -31.22 -12.93 -11.02
C GLY A 241 -31.06 -12.40 -9.58
N LYS A 242 -32.02 -12.67 -8.69
CA LYS A 242 -31.97 -12.26 -7.26
C LYS A 242 -31.22 -13.25 -6.38
N ALA A 243 -31.38 -14.55 -6.64
CA ALA A 243 -30.71 -15.65 -5.95
C ALA A 243 -30.38 -16.77 -6.94
N LYS A 244 -29.37 -17.59 -6.61
CA LYS A 244 -29.08 -18.83 -7.35
C LYS A 244 -30.21 -19.83 -7.13
N LYS A 245 -30.54 -20.62 -8.16
CA LYS A 245 -31.45 -21.76 -8.05
C LYS A 245 -30.88 -22.78 -7.05
N VAL A 246 -31.75 -23.34 -6.22
CA VAL A 246 -31.37 -24.43 -5.30
C VAL A 246 -31.10 -25.68 -6.14
N ASN A 247 -30.02 -26.39 -5.81
CA ASN A 247 -29.67 -27.64 -6.47
C ASN A 247 -30.82 -28.67 -6.28
N PRO A 248 -31.37 -29.26 -7.37
CA PRO A 248 -32.44 -30.26 -7.29
C PRO A 248 -32.13 -31.44 -6.37
N GLU A 249 -30.87 -31.91 -6.35
CA GLU A 249 -30.44 -33.01 -5.47
C GLU A 249 -30.47 -32.60 -4.00
N TYR A 250 -30.04 -31.37 -3.69
CA TYR A 250 -30.09 -30.83 -2.34
C TYR A 250 -31.53 -30.70 -1.86
N ALA A 251 -32.42 -30.20 -2.72
CA ALA A 251 -33.85 -30.08 -2.44
C ALA A 251 -34.48 -31.46 -2.19
N LYS A 252 -34.13 -32.47 -2.99
CA LYS A 252 -34.60 -33.86 -2.83
C LYS A 252 -34.20 -34.44 -1.47
N PHE A 253 -32.92 -34.35 -1.08
CA PHE A 253 -32.47 -34.85 0.23
C PHE A 253 -33.11 -34.09 1.40
N THR A 254 -33.29 -32.78 1.26
CA THR A 254 -33.95 -31.95 2.28
C THR A 254 -35.42 -32.35 2.44
N TRP A 255 -36.14 -32.49 1.33
CA TRP A 255 -37.52 -32.93 1.33
C TRP A 255 -37.66 -34.34 1.91
N MET A 256 -36.85 -35.30 1.50
CA MET A 256 -36.88 -36.68 2.02
C MET A 256 -36.66 -36.74 3.53
N ALA A 257 -35.67 -35.99 4.04
CA ALA A 257 -35.39 -35.93 5.46
C ALA A 257 -36.54 -35.28 6.26
N SER A 258 -37.09 -34.17 5.77
CA SER A 258 -38.23 -33.48 6.41
C SER A 258 -39.49 -34.34 6.36
N ASN A 259 -39.74 -35.04 5.26
CA ASN A 259 -40.90 -35.91 5.08
C ASN A 259 -40.86 -37.10 6.06
N LEU A 260 -39.69 -37.74 6.24
CA LEU A 260 -39.51 -38.81 7.24
C LEU A 260 -39.73 -38.33 8.68
N VAL A 261 -39.30 -37.09 8.99
CA VAL A 261 -39.52 -36.50 10.31
C VAL A 261 -41.01 -36.23 10.55
N VAL A 262 -41.69 -35.60 9.59
CA VAL A 262 -43.09 -35.17 9.75
C VAL A 262 -44.06 -36.35 9.69
N ARG A 263 -43.89 -37.28 8.73
CA ARG A 263 -44.87 -38.37 8.51
C ARG A 263 -44.63 -39.61 9.35
N LYS A 264 -43.38 -39.94 9.71
CA LYS A 264 -43.07 -41.18 10.42
C LYS A 264 -42.61 -40.92 11.85
N LEU A 265 -41.57 -40.10 12.03
CA LEU A 265 -40.93 -39.94 13.35
C LEU A 265 -41.80 -39.20 14.41
N LYS A 266 -42.76 -38.37 13.99
CA LYS A 266 -43.71 -37.72 14.90
C LYS A 266 -44.88 -38.62 15.31
N VAL A 267 -45.21 -39.62 14.50
CA VAL A 267 -46.39 -40.48 14.67
C VAL A 267 -46.01 -41.79 15.38
N GLU A 268 -44.82 -42.32 15.09
CA GLU A 268 -44.33 -43.59 15.67
C GLU A 268 -43.92 -43.47 17.14
N GLN A 269 -44.48 -44.33 18.00
CA GLN A 269 -44.13 -44.43 19.43
C GLN A 269 -43.04 -45.49 19.71
N ASP A 270 -42.83 -46.45 18.80
CA ASP A 270 -41.90 -47.55 19.00
C ASP A 270 -40.41 -47.15 19.01
N ARG A 271 -39.69 -47.57 20.05
CA ARG A 271 -38.26 -47.24 20.26
C ARG A 271 -37.34 -47.78 19.16
N SER A 272 -37.57 -49.00 18.69
CA SER A 272 -36.72 -49.65 17.68
C SER A 272 -36.84 -48.97 16.32
N ILE A 273 -38.08 -48.74 15.86
CA ILE A 273 -38.37 -48.09 14.58
C ILE A 273 -37.89 -46.64 14.58
N ARG A 274 -38.07 -45.92 15.70
CA ARG A 274 -37.55 -44.56 15.87
C ARG A 274 -36.03 -44.50 15.74
N SER A 275 -35.30 -45.49 16.26
CA SER A 275 -33.84 -45.55 16.13
C SER A 275 -33.38 -45.74 14.69
N GLN A 276 -34.06 -46.60 13.92
CA GLN A 276 -33.79 -46.83 12.49
C GLN A 276 -34.12 -45.60 11.64
N LEU A 277 -35.24 -44.93 11.92
CA LEU A 277 -35.62 -43.68 11.26
C LEU A 277 -34.61 -42.57 11.55
N LEU A 278 -34.11 -42.44 12.79
CA LEU A 278 -33.06 -41.49 13.15
C LEU A 278 -31.76 -41.78 12.40
N ALA A 279 -31.37 -43.05 12.26
CA ALA A 279 -30.20 -43.45 11.47
C ALA A 279 -30.35 -43.05 9.99
N LYS A 280 -31.51 -43.32 9.39
CA LYS A 280 -31.82 -42.95 8.00
C LYS A 280 -31.84 -41.43 7.78
N ILE A 281 -32.40 -40.67 8.72
CA ILE A 281 -32.36 -39.20 8.68
C ILE A 281 -30.92 -38.68 8.82
N LYS A 282 -30.11 -39.31 9.69
CA LYS A 282 -28.69 -38.95 9.86
C LYS A 282 -27.90 -39.20 8.58
N GLU A 283 -28.18 -40.29 7.88
CA GLU A 283 -27.56 -40.62 6.61
C GLU A 283 -27.98 -39.66 5.49
N LEU A 284 -29.27 -39.36 5.35
CA LEU A 284 -29.77 -38.34 4.41
C LEU A 284 -29.18 -36.95 4.69
N LYS A 285 -29.01 -36.58 5.96
CA LYS A 285 -28.31 -35.35 6.35
C LYS A 285 -26.83 -35.37 5.97
N LYS A 286 -26.17 -36.53 6.04
CA LYS A 286 -24.77 -36.71 5.62
C LYS A 286 -24.63 -36.60 4.09
N GLN A 287 -25.54 -37.21 3.33
CA GLN A 287 -25.61 -37.09 1.87
C GLN A 287 -25.93 -35.64 1.44
N ARG A 288 -26.85 -34.96 2.14
CA ARG A 288 -27.14 -33.53 1.92
C ARG A 288 -25.90 -32.65 2.13
N ILE A 289 -25.06 -32.97 3.12
CA ILE A 289 -23.80 -32.27 3.35
C ILE A 289 -22.82 -32.52 2.21
N LEU A 290 -22.96 -33.55 1.36
CA LEU A 290 -22.07 -33.76 0.21
C LEU A 290 -22.47 -32.94 -1.03
N VAL A 291 -23.72 -32.51 -1.12
CA VAL A 291 -24.25 -31.74 -2.25
C VAL A 291 -24.22 -30.23 -1.94
N PRO A 292 -23.78 -29.36 -2.87
CA PRO A 292 -23.86 -27.92 -2.68
C PRO A 292 -25.32 -27.44 -2.65
N PHE A 293 -25.62 -26.42 -1.84
CA PHE A 293 -26.97 -25.86 -1.72
C PHE A 293 -27.45 -25.21 -3.03
N ASN A 294 -26.59 -24.40 -3.63
CA ASN A 294 -26.87 -23.72 -4.87
C ASN A 294 -26.44 -24.56 -6.07
N ASP A 295 -27.17 -24.43 -7.17
CA ASP A 295 -26.72 -24.93 -8.45
C ASP A 295 -25.46 -24.17 -8.88
N ALA A 296 -24.43 -24.94 -9.25
CA ALA A 296 -23.17 -24.39 -9.68
C ALA A 296 -23.26 -23.82 -11.10
N MET A 297 -24.20 -24.28 -11.94
CA MET A 297 -24.33 -23.87 -13.36
C MET A 297 -25.67 -23.19 -13.66
N ASP A 298 -26.09 -22.27 -12.79
CA ASP A 298 -27.26 -21.43 -13.05
C ASP A 298 -26.93 -20.35 -14.10
N GLU A 299 -27.51 -20.45 -15.29
CA GLU A 299 -27.34 -19.45 -16.37
C GLU A 299 -28.08 -18.14 -16.09
N ASN A 300 -29.09 -18.19 -15.21
CA ASN A 300 -29.96 -17.07 -14.86
C ASN A 300 -29.40 -16.20 -13.72
N TYR A 301 -28.36 -16.66 -13.03
CA TYR A 301 -27.67 -15.89 -11.99
C TYR A 301 -26.27 -15.47 -12.45
N ARG A 302 -26.14 -14.18 -12.77
CA ARG A 302 -24.86 -13.57 -13.16
C ARG A 302 -24.50 -12.44 -12.22
N ARG A 303 -23.22 -12.40 -11.84
CA ARG A 303 -22.65 -11.30 -11.04
C ARG A 303 -21.27 -10.95 -11.54
N LEU A 304 -21.01 -9.65 -11.62
CA LEU A 304 -19.68 -9.10 -11.83
C LEU A 304 -19.26 -8.31 -10.60
N LYS A 305 -18.03 -8.51 -10.16
CA LYS A 305 -17.40 -7.76 -9.07
C LYS A 305 -16.09 -7.18 -9.56
N TYR A 306 -15.85 -5.93 -9.20
CA TYR A 306 -14.73 -5.14 -9.70
C TYR A 306 -14.00 -4.50 -8.52
N ILE A 307 -12.68 -4.68 -8.45
CA ILE A 307 -11.80 -4.04 -7.45
C ILE A 307 -10.53 -3.57 -8.16
N ARG A 308 -10.08 -2.35 -7.81
CA ARG A 308 -8.88 -1.73 -8.36
C ARG A 308 -7.91 -1.28 -7.27
N TYR A 309 -6.63 -1.48 -7.54
CA TYR A 309 -5.52 -0.94 -6.77
C TYR A 309 -4.51 -0.27 -7.69
N ALA A 310 -4.61 1.07 -7.81
CA ALA A 310 -3.85 1.86 -8.77
C ALA A 310 -4.10 1.35 -10.21
N ASP A 311 -3.08 0.78 -10.85
CA ASP A 311 -3.11 0.31 -12.24
C ASP A 311 -3.55 -1.15 -12.33
N ASP A 312 -3.36 -1.92 -11.24
CA ASP A 312 -3.76 -3.32 -11.14
C ASP A 312 -5.25 -3.40 -10.77
N PHE A 313 -6.04 -4.15 -11.54
CA PHE A 313 -7.44 -4.42 -11.21
C PHE A 313 -7.79 -5.89 -11.37
N LEU A 314 -8.77 -6.33 -10.60
CA LEU A 314 -9.26 -7.71 -10.58
C LEU A 314 -10.78 -7.73 -10.77
N ILE A 315 -11.23 -8.48 -11.77
CA ILE A 315 -12.65 -8.68 -12.06
C ILE A 315 -13.04 -10.11 -11.72
N GLY A 316 -14.03 -10.27 -10.86
CA GLY A 316 -14.59 -11.55 -10.45
C GLY A 316 -15.93 -11.79 -11.13
N ILE A 317 -16.03 -12.89 -11.86
CA ILE A 317 -17.20 -13.20 -12.69
C ILE A 317 -17.85 -14.48 -12.21
N ILE A 318 -19.16 -14.40 -11.96
CA ILE A 318 -20.05 -15.55 -11.81
C ILE A 318 -20.78 -15.71 -13.14
N GLY A 319 -20.20 -16.51 -14.05
CA GLY A 319 -20.66 -16.66 -15.44
C GLY A 319 -19.85 -17.69 -16.22
N SER A 320 -20.05 -17.72 -17.54
CA SER A 320 -19.30 -18.60 -18.45
C SER A 320 -17.89 -18.06 -18.76
N LYS A 321 -17.06 -18.87 -19.42
CA LYS A 321 -15.75 -18.41 -19.92
C LYS A 321 -15.91 -17.38 -21.05
N THR A 322 -16.94 -17.54 -21.89
CA THR A 322 -17.24 -16.63 -23.00
C THR A 322 -17.63 -15.24 -22.50
N ASP A 323 -18.38 -15.15 -21.39
CA ASP A 323 -18.67 -13.88 -20.73
C ASP A 323 -17.38 -13.18 -20.28
N ALA A 324 -16.43 -13.92 -19.72
CA ALA A 324 -15.14 -13.36 -19.28
C ALA A 324 -14.27 -12.83 -20.42
N GLN A 325 -14.32 -13.48 -21.60
CA GLN A 325 -13.63 -13.00 -22.78
C GLN A 325 -14.25 -11.69 -23.31
N LYS A 326 -15.58 -11.63 -23.40
CA LYS A 326 -16.30 -10.41 -23.81
C LYS A 326 -16.01 -9.23 -22.89
N ILE A 327 -16.06 -9.46 -21.57
CA ILE A 327 -15.73 -8.42 -20.58
C ILE A 327 -14.29 -7.91 -20.77
N LYS A 328 -13.34 -8.80 -21.05
CA LYS A 328 -11.96 -8.40 -21.33
C LYS A 328 -11.86 -7.52 -22.58
N GLU A 329 -12.58 -7.86 -23.64
CA GLU A 329 -12.61 -7.10 -24.90
C GLU A 329 -13.28 -5.73 -24.71
N ASP A 330 -14.43 -5.68 -24.04
CA ASP A 330 -15.15 -4.43 -23.74
C ASP A 330 -14.29 -3.44 -22.95
N PHE A 331 -13.60 -3.92 -21.90
CA PHE A 331 -12.69 -3.09 -21.11
C PHE A 331 -11.46 -2.67 -21.91
N LYS A 332 -10.95 -3.52 -22.82
CA LYS A 332 -9.84 -3.18 -23.72
C LYS A 332 -10.25 -2.07 -24.68
N MET A 333 -11.41 -2.17 -25.32
CA MET A 333 -11.94 -1.14 -26.23
C MET A 333 -12.17 0.19 -25.50
N TYR A 334 -12.77 0.16 -24.31
CA TYR A 334 -12.99 1.37 -23.52
C TYR A 334 -11.68 2.08 -23.15
N LEU A 335 -10.67 1.31 -22.73
CA LEU A 335 -9.34 1.83 -22.40
C LEU A 335 -8.66 2.47 -23.61
N SER A 336 -8.74 1.85 -24.80
CA SER A 336 -8.13 2.40 -26.01
C SER A 336 -8.87 3.61 -26.57
N GLU A 337 -10.20 3.60 -26.60
CA GLU A 337 -10.99 4.65 -27.25
C GLU A 337 -11.17 5.88 -26.38
N LYS A 338 -11.53 5.69 -25.10
CA LYS A 338 -11.86 6.81 -24.20
C LYS A 338 -10.66 7.32 -23.43
N LEU A 339 -9.78 6.41 -23.01
CA LEU A 339 -8.63 6.73 -22.18
C LEU A 339 -7.31 6.65 -22.94
N LYS A 340 -7.29 6.27 -24.23
CA LYS A 340 -6.06 6.14 -25.03
C LYS A 340 -4.93 5.36 -24.32
N LEU A 341 -5.30 4.35 -23.54
CA LEU A 341 -4.36 3.51 -22.78
C LEU A 341 -4.27 2.10 -23.38
N GLU A 342 -3.08 1.52 -23.31
CA GLU A 342 -2.83 0.14 -23.72
C GLU A 342 -2.89 -0.85 -22.54
N LEU A 343 -3.70 -1.90 -22.69
CA LEU A 343 -3.76 -3.02 -21.74
C LEU A 343 -2.58 -3.97 -21.97
N SER A 344 -1.96 -4.47 -20.90
CA SER A 344 -0.84 -5.42 -21.02
C SER A 344 -1.33 -6.83 -21.34
N GLU A 345 -1.23 -7.27 -22.60
CA GLU A 345 -1.71 -8.60 -23.02
C GLU A 345 -1.00 -9.75 -22.29
N GLN A 346 0.30 -9.61 -22.02
CA GLN A 346 1.11 -10.63 -21.33
C GLN A 346 0.71 -10.85 -19.86
N LYS A 347 0.12 -9.83 -19.23
CA LYS A 347 -0.27 -9.87 -17.82
C LYS A 347 -1.77 -10.04 -17.62
N THR A 348 -2.57 -9.82 -18.67
CA THR A 348 -4.02 -9.93 -18.56
C THR A 348 -4.48 -11.35 -18.83
N LEU A 349 -4.50 -12.13 -17.76
CA LEU A 349 -4.86 -13.54 -17.78
C LEU A 349 -6.30 -13.74 -17.33
N ILE A 350 -7.01 -14.63 -18.03
CA ILE A 350 -8.30 -15.15 -17.58
C ILE A 350 -8.00 -16.44 -16.82
N THR A 351 -8.13 -16.39 -15.50
CA THR A 351 -7.85 -17.54 -14.62
C THR A 351 -9.15 -18.14 -14.13
N ASN A 352 -9.20 -19.48 -14.07
CA ASN A 352 -10.31 -20.16 -13.43
C ASN A 352 -10.19 -19.97 -11.92
N ALA A 353 -11.29 -19.75 -11.20
CA ALA A 353 -11.26 -19.54 -9.76
C ALA A 353 -10.74 -20.73 -8.94
N LYS A 354 -10.58 -21.91 -9.56
CA LYS A 354 -9.86 -23.06 -8.98
C LYS A 354 -8.34 -22.86 -8.94
N SER A 355 -7.78 -22.23 -9.96
CA SER A 355 -6.36 -21.86 -10.01
C SER A 355 -6.15 -20.53 -9.29
N PRO A 356 -5.04 -20.36 -8.57
CA PRO A 356 -4.74 -19.09 -7.89
C PRO A 356 -4.49 -17.98 -8.93
N ALA A 357 -5.22 -16.88 -8.80
CA ALA A 357 -4.97 -15.62 -9.48
C ALA A 357 -3.95 -14.80 -8.68
N GLN A 358 -3.03 -14.07 -9.33
CA GLN A 358 -2.06 -13.23 -8.61
C GLN A 358 -2.58 -11.80 -8.48
N PHE A 359 -2.71 -11.30 -7.25
CA PHE A 359 -3.13 -9.93 -6.99
C PHE A 359 -2.41 -9.33 -5.77
N LEU A 360 -1.75 -8.19 -5.94
CA LEU A 360 -0.99 -7.49 -4.88
C LEU A 360 0.00 -8.38 -4.10
N GLY A 361 0.57 -9.39 -4.76
CA GLY A 361 1.49 -10.36 -4.17
C GLY A 361 0.83 -11.47 -3.36
N TYR A 362 -0.49 -11.62 -3.45
CA TYR A 362 -1.28 -12.74 -2.92
C TYR A 362 -1.77 -13.64 -4.04
N GLU A 363 -1.96 -14.91 -3.71
CA GLU A 363 -2.68 -15.87 -4.52
C GLU A 363 -4.15 -15.90 -4.08
N VAL A 364 -5.05 -15.47 -4.96
CA VAL A 364 -6.49 -15.41 -4.73
C VAL A 364 -7.13 -16.63 -5.38
N SER A 365 -7.76 -17.49 -4.58
CA SER A 365 -8.45 -18.68 -5.08
C SER A 365 -9.80 -18.86 -4.39
N VAL A 366 -10.70 -19.63 -5.00
CA VAL A 366 -11.99 -19.98 -4.39
C VAL A 366 -11.93 -21.42 -3.89
N ARG A 367 -12.05 -21.58 -2.56
CA ARG A 367 -11.98 -22.90 -1.93
C ARG A 367 -13.26 -23.69 -2.21
N LYS A 368 -13.11 -24.82 -2.90
CA LYS A 368 -14.15 -25.85 -3.01
C LYS A 368 -13.88 -26.95 -1.99
N SER A 369 -14.23 -26.70 -0.74
CA SER A 369 -14.17 -27.73 0.30
C SER A 369 -15.57 -28.21 0.66
N SER A 370 -15.73 -29.53 0.65
CA SER A 370 -16.90 -30.23 1.19
C SER A 370 -16.87 -30.37 2.71
N ALA A 371 -15.79 -29.94 3.37
CA ALA A 371 -15.58 -30.10 4.80
C ALA A 371 -16.66 -29.34 5.60
N ALA A 372 -17.34 -30.09 6.47
CA ALA A 372 -18.38 -29.56 7.33
C ALA A 372 -17.82 -29.24 8.72
N LYS A 373 -18.18 -28.08 9.26
CA LYS A 373 -17.89 -27.70 10.64
C LYS A 373 -19.20 -27.48 11.39
N ARG A 374 -19.24 -27.87 12.66
CA ARG A 374 -20.38 -27.55 13.53
C ARG A 374 -20.38 -26.06 13.83
N ASN A 375 -21.51 -25.41 13.62
CA ASN A 375 -21.75 -24.03 14.03
C ASN A 375 -21.89 -23.94 15.56
N LYS A 376 -21.92 -22.72 16.10
CA LYS A 376 -22.19 -22.48 17.55
C LYS A 376 -23.47 -23.17 18.04
N ASN A 377 -24.45 -23.38 17.15
CA ASN A 377 -25.73 -24.04 17.44
C ASN A 377 -25.67 -25.58 17.27
N GLY A 378 -24.48 -26.19 17.17
CA GLY A 378 -24.30 -27.64 17.01
C GLY A 378 -24.62 -28.21 15.62
N VAL A 379 -25.15 -27.39 14.70
CA VAL A 379 -25.52 -27.81 13.34
C VAL A 379 -24.28 -27.95 12.45
N LEU A 380 -24.11 -29.12 11.83
CA LEU A 380 -23.10 -29.37 10.79
C LEU A 380 -23.45 -28.56 9.53
N SER A 381 -22.56 -27.63 9.15
CA SER A 381 -22.72 -26.83 7.95
C SER A 381 -21.42 -26.75 7.13
N ARG A 382 -21.55 -26.56 5.81
CA ARG A 382 -20.43 -26.32 4.90
C ARG A 382 -20.03 -24.85 4.96
N ILE A 383 -19.19 -24.48 5.93
CA ILE A 383 -18.75 -23.08 6.11
C ILE A 383 -17.62 -22.70 5.13
N PHE A 384 -16.87 -23.69 4.64
CA PHE A 384 -15.63 -23.47 3.87
C PHE A 384 -15.80 -23.49 2.34
N GLY A 385 -16.97 -23.82 1.83
CA GLY A 385 -17.25 -23.89 0.39
C GLY A 385 -17.55 -22.51 -0.22
N GLU A 386 -17.07 -22.28 -1.45
CA GLU A 386 -17.32 -21.08 -2.27
C GLU A 386 -16.76 -19.76 -1.71
N ARG A 387 -15.93 -19.83 -0.66
CA ARG A 387 -15.26 -18.66 -0.10
C ARG A 387 -13.93 -18.41 -0.78
N VAL A 388 -13.63 -17.13 -0.94
CA VAL A 388 -12.32 -16.68 -1.41
C VAL A 388 -11.30 -16.86 -0.31
N VAL A 389 -10.16 -17.41 -0.68
CA VAL A 389 -9.00 -17.64 0.17
C VAL A 389 -7.86 -16.81 -0.39
N LEU A 390 -7.16 -16.12 0.52
CA LEU A 390 -5.92 -15.43 0.19
C LEU A 390 -4.76 -16.28 0.71
N GLU A 391 -3.87 -16.67 -0.18
CA GLU A 391 -2.72 -17.50 0.16
C GLU A 391 -1.42 -16.80 -0.23
N ILE A 392 -0.36 -17.12 0.50
CA ILE A 392 1.01 -16.76 0.15
C ILE A 392 1.58 -17.89 -0.71
N GLY A 393 1.90 -17.58 -1.96
CA GLY A 393 2.54 -18.52 -2.86
C GLY A 393 3.99 -18.79 -2.52
N ASN A 394 4.45 -20.02 -2.67
CA ASN A 394 5.86 -20.38 -2.47
C ASN A 394 6.82 -19.54 -3.34
N ALA A 395 6.39 -19.14 -4.53
CA ALA A 395 7.16 -18.28 -5.43
C ALA A 395 7.42 -16.88 -4.84
N THR A 396 6.45 -16.32 -4.10
CA THR A 396 6.58 -15.00 -3.46
C THR A 396 7.58 -15.03 -2.30
N MET A 397 7.52 -16.08 -1.47
CA MET A 397 8.49 -16.32 -0.41
C MET A 397 9.90 -16.54 -0.98
N ARG A 398 10.02 -17.38 -2.03
CA ARG A 398 11.29 -17.62 -2.73
C ARG A 398 11.89 -16.32 -3.25
N LYS A 399 11.11 -15.49 -3.96
CA LYS A 399 11.58 -14.19 -4.45
C LYS A 399 12.07 -13.30 -3.32
N LYS A 400 11.32 -13.19 -2.22
CA LYS A 400 11.69 -12.37 -1.06
C LYS A 400 12.96 -12.88 -0.37
N LEU A 401 13.10 -14.19 -0.17
CA LEU A 401 14.30 -14.79 0.45
C LEU A 401 15.57 -14.60 -0.41
N LEU A 402 15.42 -14.66 -1.74
CA LEU A 402 16.50 -14.35 -2.68
C LEU A 402 16.82 -12.86 -2.70
N ASP A 403 15.81 -11.99 -2.72
CA ASP A 403 15.99 -10.53 -2.66
C ASP A 403 16.80 -10.10 -1.42
N TYR A 404 16.62 -10.81 -0.32
CA TYR A 404 17.35 -10.55 0.92
C TYR A 404 18.72 -11.25 0.99
N ASP A 405 19.14 -11.99 -0.05
CA ASP A 405 20.33 -12.84 -0.05
C ASP A 405 20.39 -13.84 1.11
N ALA A 406 19.21 -14.20 1.65
CA ALA A 406 19.08 -15.05 2.83
C ALA A 406 19.17 -16.55 2.51
N MET A 407 19.10 -16.91 1.23
CA MET A 407 18.88 -18.30 0.80
C MET A 407 19.65 -18.65 -0.48
N THR A 408 20.11 -19.90 -0.55
CA THR A 408 20.54 -20.56 -1.79
C THR A 408 19.60 -21.72 -2.11
N ILE A 409 19.35 -21.92 -3.41
CA ILE A 409 18.57 -23.05 -3.90
C ILE A 409 19.55 -24.19 -4.17
N SER A 410 19.36 -25.33 -3.54
CA SER A 410 20.10 -26.55 -3.87
C SER A 410 19.11 -27.61 -4.34
N VAL A 411 19.40 -28.25 -5.47
CA VAL A 411 18.62 -29.38 -5.95
C VAL A 411 19.14 -30.64 -5.27
N ARG A 412 18.27 -31.35 -4.56
CA ARG A 412 18.57 -32.70 -4.03
C ARG A 412 17.51 -33.65 -4.56
N SER A 413 17.95 -34.69 -5.27
CA SER A 413 17.08 -35.75 -5.79
C SER A 413 15.88 -35.22 -6.59
N GLY A 414 16.11 -34.24 -7.48
CA GLY A 414 15.07 -33.62 -8.32
C GLY A 414 14.12 -32.66 -7.59
N LYS A 415 14.28 -32.43 -6.28
CA LYS A 415 13.47 -31.47 -5.49
C LYS A 415 14.30 -30.24 -5.10
N GLU A 416 13.70 -29.06 -5.24
CA GLU A 416 14.30 -27.80 -4.79
C GLU A 416 14.30 -27.73 -3.25
N VAL A 417 15.48 -27.73 -2.62
CA VAL A 417 15.64 -27.55 -1.18
C VAL A 417 16.20 -26.18 -0.89
N TRP A 418 15.52 -25.47 0.02
CA TRP A 418 15.82 -24.11 0.40
C TRP A 418 16.85 -24.10 1.54
N LYS A 419 18.08 -23.63 1.26
CA LYS A 419 19.15 -23.58 2.27
C LYS A 419 19.42 -22.14 2.71
N PRO A 420 19.49 -21.87 4.02
CA PRO A 420 19.84 -20.54 4.52
C PRO A 420 21.31 -20.22 4.20
N LYS A 421 21.57 -18.98 3.79
CA LYS A 421 22.90 -18.42 3.49
C LYS A 421 23.25 -17.34 4.51
N SER A 422 24.53 -17.20 4.85
CA SER A 422 25.02 -16.01 5.56
C SER A 422 24.92 -14.79 4.64
N ARG A 423 24.71 -13.62 5.23
CA ARG A 423 24.73 -12.33 4.51
C ARG A 423 26.02 -11.59 4.83
N PRO A 424 27.09 -11.70 4.01
CA PRO A 424 28.39 -11.12 4.33
C PRO A 424 28.36 -9.58 4.38
N CYS A 425 27.42 -8.95 3.68
CA CYS A 425 27.21 -7.51 3.68
C CYS A 425 26.91 -6.92 5.07
N MET A 426 26.44 -7.75 6.02
CA MET A 426 26.11 -7.33 7.39
C MET A 426 27.22 -7.65 8.40
N LYS A 427 28.34 -8.22 7.97
CA LYS A 427 29.43 -8.67 8.85
C LYS A 427 29.99 -7.53 9.72
N ASN A 428 30.07 -6.32 9.15
CA ASN A 428 30.69 -5.16 9.79
C ASN A 428 29.72 -4.37 10.68
N ASN A 429 28.43 -4.74 10.72
CA ASN A 429 27.43 -4.02 11.52
C ASN A 429 27.44 -4.52 12.96
N ASP A 430 27.01 -3.69 13.90
CA ASP A 430 26.86 -4.06 15.31
C ASP A 430 25.82 -5.19 15.49
N ASP A 431 25.99 -6.01 16.52
CA ASP A 431 25.11 -7.17 16.77
C ASP A 431 23.65 -6.74 16.91
N LEU A 432 23.42 -5.64 17.64
CA LEU A 432 22.08 -5.07 17.79
C LEU A 432 21.49 -4.62 16.45
N GLU A 433 22.32 -4.06 15.56
CA GLU A 433 21.87 -3.59 14.25
C GLU A 433 21.53 -4.76 13.32
N ILE A 434 22.34 -5.83 13.34
CA ILE A 434 22.05 -7.07 12.62
C ILE A 434 20.71 -7.64 13.12
N LEU A 435 20.54 -7.80 14.43
CA LEU A 435 19.30 -8.34 15.02
C LEU A 435 18.08 -7.46 14.68
N SER A 436 18.22 -6.14 14.82
CA SER A 436 17.15 -5.19 14.53
C SER A 436 16.75 -5.22 13.06
N GLN A 437 17.70 -5.41 12.14
CA GLN A 437 17.41 -5.50 10.71
C GLN A 437 16.62 -6.77 10.38
N TYR A 438 17.07 -7.95 10.84
CA TYR A 438 16.34 -9.20 10.63
C TYR A 438 14.93 -9.14 11.24
N ASN A 439 14.80 -8.59 12.45
CA ASN A 439 13.50 -8.40 13.10
C ASN A 439 12.57 -7.45 12.31
N ALA A 440 13.11 -6.35 11.77
CA ALA A 440 12.34 -5.41 10.96
C ALA A 440 11.87 -6.05 9.64
N GLU A 441 12.72 -6.84 8.98
CA GLU A 441 12.36 -7.57 7.76
C GLU A 441 11.25 -8.60 8.01
N ILE A 442 11.36 -9.40 9.08
CA ILE A 442 10.36 -10.40 9.45
C ILE A 442 9.03 -9.74 9.83
N ARG A 443 9.08 -8.71 10.69
CA ARG A 443 7.87 -7.96 11.09
C ARG A 443 7.20 -7.30 9.89
N GLY A 444 7.97 -6.68 8.99
CA GLY A 444 7.44 -6.06 7.78
C GLY A 444 6.76 -7.08 6.86
N PHE A 445 7.41 -8.24 6.66
CA PHE A 445 6.83 -9.33 5.87
C PHE A 445 5.55 -9.88 6.51
N TYR A 446 5.56 -10.17 7.80
CA TYR A 446 4.38 -10.67 8.52
C TYR A 446 3.26 -9.64 8.56
N ASN A 447 3.53 -8.37 8.84
CA ASN A 447 2.49 -7.33 8.86
C ASN A 447 1.75 -7.26 7.52
N TYR A 448 2.50 -7.27 6.42
CA TYR A 448 1.91 -7.30 5.09
C TYR A 448 1.13 -8.59 4.84
N TYR A 449 1.66 -9.77 5.19
CA TYR A 449 1.02 -11.06 4.88
C TYR A 449 0.05 -11.61 5.94
N SER A 450 -0.20 -10.85 7.01
CA SER A 450 -0.96 -11.30 8.19
C SER A 450 -2.43 -11.66 7.93
N ILE A 451 -3.02 -11.16 6.83
CA ILE A 451 -4.41 -11.46 6.43
C ILE A 451 -4.56 -12.83 5.73
N ALA A 452 -3.45 -13.41 5.26
CA ALA A 452 -3.44 -14.67 4.52
C ALA A 452 -4.05 -15.81 5.35
N ASN A 453 -4.80 -16.68 4.69
CA ASN A 453 -5.44 -17.82 5.32
C ASN A 453 -4.43 -18.92 5.69
N ASN A 454 -3.30 -18.97 4.99
CA ASN A 454 -2.19 -19.87 5.25
C ASN A 454 -1.06 -19.18 6.05
N SER A 455 -1.36 -18.25 6.95
CA SER A 455 -0.32 -17.47 7.67
C SER A 455 0.74 -18.32 8.37
N HIS A 456 0.41 -19.56 8.75
CA HIS A 456 1.37 -20.55 9.28
C HIS A 456 2.53 -20.88 8.32
N THR A 457 2.37 -20.71 7.00
CA THR A 457 3.47 -20.92 6.05
C THR A 457 4.60 -19.92 6.26
N ILE A 458 4.32 -18.77 6.91
CA ILE A 458 5.33 -17.79 7.30
C ILE A 458 6.31 -18.40 8.31
N ASP A 459 5.92 -19.41 9.09
CA ASP A 459 6.84 -20.13 9.99
C ASP A 459 8.02 -20.73 9.22
N SER A 460 7.77 -21.26 8.01
CA SER A 460 8.83 -21.79 7.16
C SER A 460 9.80 -20.70 6.68
N PHE A 461 9.29 -19.51 6.38
CA PHE A 461 10.07 -18.33 6.03
C PHE A 461 10.89 -17.83 7.22
N TYR A 462 10.27 -17.78 8.41
CA TYR A 462 10.89 -17.41 9.67
C TYR A 462 12.06 -18.34 9.99
N ASN A 463 11.88 -19.65 9.88
CA ASN A 463 12.94 -20.62 10.13
C ASN A 463 14.15 -20.35 9.21
N ILE A 464 13.93 -20.09 7.93
CA ILE A 464 15.04 -19.80 7.00
C ILE A 464 15.76 -18.51 7.39
N MET A 465 15.01 -17.47 7.79
CA MET A 465 15.57 -16.20 8.24
C MET A 465 16.37 -16.33 9.54
N GLU A 466 15.86 -17.11 10.50
CA GLU A 466 16.51 -17.42 11.77
C GLU A 466 17.87 -18.13 11.54
N TYR A 467 17.88 -19.19 10.73
CA TYR A 467 19.12 -19.89 10.41
C TYR A 467 20.07 -19.06 9.53
N SER A 468 19.56 -18.16 8.68
CA SER A 468 20.38 -17.19 7.95
C SER A 468 21.07 -16.23 8.92
N MET A 469 20.34 -15.72 9.92
CA MET A 469 20.89 -14.87 10.97
C MET A 469 21.99 -15.60 11.74
N TYR A 470 21.77 -16.83 12.20
CA TYR A 470 22.80 -17.62 12.88
C TYR A 470 24.08 -17.77 12.04
N LYS A 471 23.93 -17.99 10.72
CA LYS A 471 25.08 -18.08 9.81
C LYS A 471 25.79 -16.74 9.63
N THR A 472 25.07 -15.62 9.64
CA THR A 472 25.64 -14.28 9.57
C THR A 472 26.49 -13.97 10.81
N TYR A 473 25.99 -14.27 12.01
CA TYR A 473 26.77 -14.16 13.25
C TYR A 473 27.97 -15.12 13.29
N ALA A 474 27.78 -16.35 12.84
CA ALA A 474 28.86 -17.34 12.74
C ALA A 474 29.98 -16.85 11.82
N CYS A 475 29.62 -16.24 10.69
CA CYS A 475 30.57 -15.62 9.75
C CYS A 475 31.26 -14.39 10.35
N LYS A 476 30.55 -13.56 11.12
CA LYS A 476 31.11 -12.40 11.82
C LYS A 476 32.20 -12.79 12.81
N TYR A 477 31.92 -13.76 13.67
CA TYR A 477 32.86 -14.23 14.70
C TYR A 477 33.78 -15.36 14.24
N GLN A 478 33.72 -15.77 12.97
CA GLN A 478 34.44 -16.94 12.45
C GLN A 478 34.24 -18.20 13.33
N THR A 479 33.02 -18.40 13.81
CA THR A 479 32.63 -19.55 14.64
C THR A 479 31.60 -20.41 13.93
N THR A 480 31.21 -21.53 14.56
CA THR A 480 30.11 -22.37 14.06
C THR A 480 28.76 -21.84 14.56
N THR A 481 27.69 -22.07 13.78
CA THR A 481 26.32 -21.68 14.16
C THR A 481 25.92 -22.25 15.53
N ARG A 482 26.35 -23.47 15.87
CA ARG A 482 26.12 -24.07 17.20
C ARG A 482 26.73 -23.26 18.34
N LYS A 483 27.94 -22.73 18.18
CA LYS A 483 28.61 -21.91 19.20
C LYS A 483 27.89 -20.57 19.38
N VAL A 484 27.43 -19.97 18.27
CA VAL A 484 26.63 -18.73 18.29
C VAL A 484 25.31 -18.94 19.03
N ILE A 485 24.57 -20.01 18.70
CA ILE A 485 23.30 -20.31 19.37
C ILE A 485 23.53 -20.43 20.88
N ARG A 486 24.51 -21.23 21.32
CA ARG A 486 24.82 -21.39 22.76
C ARG A 486 25.18 -20.07 23.46
N LYS A 487 25.87 -19.16 22.78
CA LYS A 487 26.33 -17.88 23.35
C LYS A 487 25.21 -16.87 23.53
N TYR A 488 24.27 -16.82 22.59
CA TYR A 488 23.22 -15.80 22.53
C TYR A 488 21.81 -16.34 22.85
N SER A 489 21.64 -17.65 23.07
CA SER A 489 20.38 -18.24 23.50
C SER A 489 20.21 -18.12 25.01
N GLU A 490 19.18 -17.41 25.45
CA GLU A 490 18.70 -17.46 26.84
C GLU A 490 17.36 -18.22 26.85
N GLY A 491 17.37 -19.46 27.34
CA GLY A 491 16.22 -20.38 27.26
C GLY A 491 15.98 -20.91 25.85
N LYS A 492 14.92 -20.42 25.18
CA LYS A 492 14.54 -20.74 23.78
C LYS A 492 14.64 -19.54 22.83
N GLU A 493 15.06 -18.38 23.34
CA GLU A 493 15.03 -17.11 22.61
C GLU A 493 16.46 -16.63 22.34
N PHE A 494 16.70 -16.09 21.15
CA PHE A 494 17.97 -15.44 20.82
C PHE A 494 17.95 -14.00 21.33
N VAL A 495 18.87 -13.68 22.23
CA VAL A 495 18.92 -12.40 22.96
C VAL A 495 20.28 -11.75 22.78
N VAL A 496 20.28 -10.48 22.37
CA VAL A 496 21.48 -9.63 22.33
C VAL A 496 21.36 -8.58 23.43
N LYS A 497 22.29 -8.63 24.39
CA LYS A 497 22.43 -7.62 25.45
C LYS A 497 23.27 -6.46 24.94
N TYR A 498 22.86 -5.24 25.23
CA TYR A 498 23.59 -4.01 24.89
C TYR A 498 23.45 -2.98 26.00
N GLU A 499 24.48 -2.16 26.19
CA GLU A 499 24.46 -1.07 27.16
C GLU A 499 23.88 0.19 26.52
N ASN A 500 22.92 0.81 27.21
CA ASN A 500 22.42 2.13 26.82
C ASN A 500 23.39 3.22 27.28
N LYS A 501 23.33 4.42 26.68
CA LYS A 501 24.16 5.60 27.05
C LYS A 501 24.07 6.02 28.54
N GLY A 502 23.14 5.45 29.31
CA GLY A 502 23.01 5.66 30.76
C GLY A 502 23.42 4.44 31.60
N GLY A 503 24.26 3.53 31.08
CA GLY A 503 24.84 2.41 31.84
C GLY A 503 23.90 1.23 32.16
N LYS A 504 22.66 1.24 31.68
CA LYS A 504 21.71 0.12 31.85
C LYS A 504 21.87 -0.89 30.72
N ILE A 505 22.10 -2.16 31.07
CA ILE A 505 22.10 -3.29 30.13
C ILE A 505 20.64 -3.60 29.73
N LEU A 506 20.33 -3.43 28.46
CA LEU A 506 19.04 -3.78 27.86
C LEU A 506 19.21 -5.01 26.97
N SER A 507 18.16 -5.83 26.90
CA SER A 507 18.12 -7.03 26.06
C SER A 507 17.18 -6.82 24.89
N SER A 508 17.67 -7.03 23.66
CA SER A 508 16.83 -7.12 22.47
C SER A 508 16.64 -8.58 22.08
N LYS A 509 15.39 -8.99 21.89
CA LYS A 509 15.03 -10.37 21.55
C LYS A 509 14.78 -10.52 20.05
N PHE A 510 15.09 -11.69 19.51
CA PHE A 510 14.62 -12.08 18.19
C PHE A 510 13.09 -12.25 18.18
N TYR A 511 12.46 -12.00 17.04
CA TYR A 511 11.01 -11.97 16.90
C TYR A 511 10.33 -13.27 17.38
N ASN A 512 9.43 -13.16 18.37
CA ASN A 512 8.76 -14.30 19.01
C ASN A 512 7.22 -14.12 19.13
N ASP A 513 6.64 -13.07 18.54
CA ASP A 513 5.20 -12.74 18.69
C ASP A 513 4.24 -13.72 17.98
N GLY A 514 4.78 -14.73 17.28
CA GLY A 514 4.02 -15.73 16.51
C GLY A 514 3.37 -15.19 15.23
N PHE A 515 2.83 -16.10 14.41
CA PHE A 515 2.32 -15.80 13.06
C PHE A 515 0.81 -16.03 12.89
N ALA A 516 0.04 -15.79 13.95
CA ALA A 516 -1.41 -15.95 13.92
C ALA A 516 -2.06 -15.00 12.89
N ARG A 517 -3.11 -15.46 12.21
CA ARG A 517 -3.83 -14.65 11.21
C ARG A 517 -4.52 -13.46 11.88
N LYS A 518 -4.37 -12.26 11.31
CA LYS A 518 -5.08 -11.05 11.72
C LYS A 518 -6.27 -10.82 10.78
N ALA A 519 -7.49 -11.04 11.28
CA ALA A 519 -8.72 -10.90 10.48
C ALA A 519 -9.06 -9.44 10.14
N ASN A 520 -8.66 -8.48 10.99
CA ASN A 520 -8.83 -7.05 10.78
C ASN A 520 -7.46 -6.38 10.88
N VAL A 521 -6.87 -6.04 9.73
CA VAL A 521 -5.70 -5.16 9.66
C VAL A 521 -6.24 -3.75 9.44
N GLY A 522 -5.94 -2.82 10.35
CA GLY A 522 -6.38 -1.43 10.21
C GLY A 522 -5.87 -0.77 8.93
N SER A 523 -6.43 0.39 8.59
CA SER A 523 -6.07 1.19 7.41
C SER A 523 -4.62 1.68 7.34
N GLN A 524 -3.77 1.35 8.33
CA GLN A 524 -2.35 1.70 8.38
C GLN A 524 -1.49 0.43 8.40
N PRO A 525 -1.03 -0.08 7.25
CA PRO A 525 -0.15 -1.26 7.22
C PRO A 525 1.30 -0.97 7.63
N ASP A 526 1.73 0.28 7.56
CA ASP A 526 3.14 0.64 7.69
C ASP A 526 3.36 1.59 8.86
N LEU A 527 3.28 1.05 10.08
CA LEU A 527 3.93 1.68 11.22
C LEU A 527 5.43 1.39 11.12
N VAL A 528 6.14 2.15 10.29
CA VAL A 528 7.54 2.47 10.61
C VAL A 528 7.46 3.17 11.97
N GLY A 529 8.13 2.62 12.97
CA GLY A 529 7.95 2.97 14.39
C GLY A 529 7.72 4.46 14.62
N ASN A 530 6.69 4.76 15.42
CA ASN A 530 6.23 6.10 15.76
C ASN A 530 7.41 7.01 16.18
N SER A 531 7.96 7.77 15.24
CA SER A 531 8.76 8.96 15.55
C SER A 531 7.86 10.11 16.04
N LEU A 532 6.53 9.96 15.88
CA LEU A 532 5.50 10.87 16.37
C LEU A 532 5.43 10.96 17.91
N GLN A 533 5.90 9.96 18.65
CA GLN A 533 5.85 10.02 20.12
C GLN A 533 6.89 10.99 20.71
N PHE A 534 7.80 11.53 19.87
CA PHE A 534 8.73 12.61 20.24
C PHE A 534 8.32 13.98 19.64
N ALA A 535 7.15 14.08 19.01
CA ALA A 535 6.65 15.29 18.37
C ALA A 535 5.78 16.16 19.31
N ALA A 536 6.24 16.39 20.54
CA ALA A 536 5.64 17.38 21.43
C ALA A 536 6.70 18.32 22.01
N ARG A 537 6.83 19.49 21.36
CA ARG A 537 6.79 20.86 21.94
C ARG A 537 7.28 21.84 20.85
N GLY A 538 6.32 22.37 20.09
CA GLY A 538 6.47 23.32 18.98
C GLY A 538 6.49 22.64 17.61
N SER A 539 5.53 22.95 16.74
CA SER A 539 5.61 22.54 15.33
C SER A 539 6.82 23.21 14.68
N LEU A 540 7.38 22.60 13.62
CA LEU A 540 8.55 23.13 12.92
C LEU A 540 8.30 24.57 12.41
N VAL A 541 7.04 24.89 12.13
CA VAL A 541 6.55 26.20 11.70
C VAL A 541 6.45 27.17 12.88
N ASP A 542 6.04 26.72 14.06
CA ASP A 542 6.01 27.57 15.27
C ASP A 542 7.42 28.05 15.64
N ARG A 543 8.44 27.24 15.34
CA ARG A 543 9.86 27.60 15.56
C ARG A 543 10.35 28.66 14.58
N LEU A 544 9.95 28.59 13.32
CA LEU A 544 10.23 29.64 12.35
C LEU A 544 9.47 30.94 12.65
N LYS A 545 8.20 30.83 13.08
CA LYS A 545 7.37 31.98 13.50
C LYS A 545 7.91 32.68 14.75
N ALA A 546 8.62 31.94 15.63
CA ALA A 546 9.23 32.51 16.82
C ALA A 546 10.35 33.53 16.53
N ARG A 547 10.89 33.57 15.29
CA ARG A 547 11.94 34.52 14.84
C ARG A 547 13.10 34.68 15.83
N LYS A 548 13.44 33.62 16.57
CA LYS A 548 14.59 33.58 17.47
C LYS A 548 15.50 32.44 17.06
N CYS A 549 16.74 32.76 16.69
CA CYS A 549 17.73 31.76 16.30
C CYS A 549 17.98 30.80 17.47
N GLU A 550 17.87 29.48 17.22
CA GLU A 550 18.11 28.46 18.26
C GLU A 550 19.59 28.38 18.68
N PHE A 551 20.49 29.01 17.92
CA PHE A 551 21.94 29.00 18.16
C PHE A 551 22.47 30.32 18.75
N CYS A 552 22.21 31.46 18.10
CA CYS A 552 22.73 32.77 18.55
C CYS A 552 21.68 33.66 19.22
N ALA A 553 20.43 33.20 19.38
CA ALA A 553 19.30 33.95 19.93
C ALA A 553 18.93 35.26 19.18
N ALA A 554 19.58 35.57 18.05
CA ALA A 554 19.27 36.73 17.23
C ALA A 554 17.82 36.70 16.72
N THR A 555 17.21 37.89 16.67
CA THR A 555 15.87 38.10 16.14
C THR A 555 15.91 38.53 14.68
N GLU A 556 16.11 37.56 13.79
CA GLU A 556 16.18 37.75 12.35
C GLU A 556 15.28 36.73 11.63
N ASP A 557 15.15 36.84 10.31
CA ASP A 557 14.52 35.80 9.51
C ASP A 557 15.36 34.50 9.59
N LEU A 558 14.67 33.40 9.88
CA LEU A 558 15.28 32.10 10.15
C LEU A 558 15.20 31.17 8.95
N GLU A 559 16.25 30.37 8.81
CA GLU A 559 16.38 29.25 7.88
C GLU A 559 16.46 27.94 8.66
N MET A 560 15.81 26.91 8.14
CA MET A 560 15.87 25.58 8.73
C MET A 560 17.09 24.82 8.23
N HIS A 561 18.00 24.53 9.14
CA HIS A 561 19.08 23.57 8.92
C HIS A 561 18.60 22.13 9.10
N HIS A 562 18.96 21.24 8.17
CA HIS A 562 18.50 19.84 8.12
C HIS A 562 19.64 18.83 8.04
N VAL A 563 19.52 17.72 8.78
CA VAL A 563 20.48 16.60 8.76
C VAL A 563 19.79 15.28 8.39
N ARG A 564 20.45 14.44 7.57
CA ARG A 564 19.90 13.16 7.04
C ARG A 564 19.62 12.17 8.18
N LYS A 565 20.61 11.89 9.01
CA LYS A 565 20.47 11.05 10.21
C LYS A 565 21.20 11.70 11.38
N LEU A 566 20.60 11.64 12.56
CA LEU A 566 21.24 12.06 13.82
C LEU A 566 22.55 11.29 14.10
N LYS A 567 22.67 10.06 13.58
CA LYS A 567 23.86 9.24 13.69
C LYS A 567 25.04 9.74 12.85
N ASP A 568 24.78 10.58 11.84
CA ASP A 568 25.82 11.10 10.93
C ASP A 568 26.63 12.24 11.59
N LEU A 569 26.14 12.81 12.70
CA LEU A 569 26.78 13.89 13.44
C LEU A 569 27.86 13.32 14.39
N LYS A 570 29.08 13.83 14.27
CA LYS A 570 30.22 13.36 15.09
C LYS A 570 30.33 14.09 16.44
N GLY A 571 29.53 15.14 16.64
CA GLY A 571 29.49 15.93 17.88
C GLY A 571 30.72 16.81 18.09
N LYS A 572 31.46 17.11 17.00
CA LYS A 572 32.69 17.90 17.07
C LYS A 572 32.39 19.39 17.09
N GLN A 573 31.43 19.84 16.28
CA GLN A 573 31.04 21.24 16.21
C GLN A 573 29.85 21.54 17.14
N ASP A 574 29.75 22.77 17.65
CA ASP A 574 28.77 23.12 18.70
C ASP A 574 27.31 23.00 18.25
N TRP A 575 27.02 23.27 16.97
CA TRP A 575 25.67 23.05 16.43
C TRP A 575 25.31 21.56 16.36
N GLU A 576 26.29 20.66 16.12
CA GLU A 576 26.08 19.21 16.17
C GLU A 576 25.77 18.76 17.59
N LYS A 577 26.49 19.30 18.60
CA LYS A 577 26.23 19.04 20.02
C LYS A 577 24.82 19.48 20.42
N HIS A 578 24.38 20.65 19.98
CA HIS A 578 23.02 21.14 20.20
C HIS A 578 21.95 20.22 19.58
N MET A 579 22.17 19.72 18.36
CA MET A 579 21.26 18.77 17.70
C MET A 579 21.23 17.39 18.40
N ILE A 580 22.39 16.88 18.81
CA ILE A 580 22.53 15.59 19.50
C ILE A 580 21.89 15.65 20.89
N ALA A 581 22.14 16.71 21.65
CA ALA A 581 21.58 16.92 22.99
C ALA A 581 20.04 16.96 22.96
N ARG A 582 19.48 17.62 21.94
CA ARG A 582 18.01 17.71 21.75
C ARG A 582 17.42 16.49 21.03
N ARG A 583 18.25 15.57 20.51
CA ARG A 583 17.87 14.44 19.63
C ARG A 583 17.01 14.89 18.43
N ARG A 584 17.39 15.99 17.76
CA ARG A 584 16.64 16.59 16.65
C ARG A 584 17.45 16.59 15.35
N LYS A 585 16.79 16.29 14.23
CA LYS A 585 17.37 16.38 12.87
C LYS A 585 17.33 17.80 12.27
N THR A 586 16.78 18.78 13.01
CA THR A 586 16.53 20.13 12.51
C THR A 586 16.91 21.20 13.51
N LEU A 587 17.39 22.32 13.01
CA LEU A 587 17.78 23.50 13.80
C LEU A 587 17.34 24.76 13.05
N ALA A 588 16.58 25.64 13.71
CA ALA A 588 16.22 26.94 13.14
C ALA A 588 17.36 27.94 13.43
N VAL A 589 18.00 28.46 12.39
CA VAL A 589 19.18 29.33 12.49
C VAL A 589 19.01 30.59 11.66
N CYS A 590 19.66 31.70 12.03
CA CYS A 590 19.72 32.87 11.13
C CYS A 590 20.62 32.57 9.91
N PHE A 591 20.48 33.36 8.85
CA PHE A 591 21.25 33.23 7.61
C PHE A 591 22.78 33.14 7.84
N ASN A 592 23.30 33.99 8.74
CA ASN A 592 24.72 34.00 9.08
C ASN A 592 25.18 32.70 9.76
N CYS A 593 24.37 32.16 10.67
CA CYS A 593 24.65 30.88 11.31
C CYS A 593 24.50 29.71 10.32
N HIS A 594 23.53 29.76 9.41
CA HIS A 594 23.34 28.75 8.36
C HIS A 594 24.56 28.67 7.44
N ARG A 595 25.05 29.80 6.93
CA ARG A 595 26.29 29.85 6.15
C ARG A 595 27.47 29.30 6.94
N LYS A 596 27.65 29.71 8.20
CA LYS A 596 28.76 29.24 9.04
C LYS A 596 28.74 27.71 9.23
N ILE A 597 27.56 27.10 9.35
CA ILE A 597 27.39 25.64 9.39
C ILE A 597 27.84 24.99 8.07
N HIS A 598 27.45 25.55 6.91
CA HIS A 598 27.82 25.00 5.59
C HIS A 598 29.30 25.19 5.23
N TYR A 599 29.91 26.30 5.63
CA TYR A 599 31.33 26.58 5.36
C TYR A 599 32.29 25.93 6.35
N GLY A 600 31.80 25.29 7.42
CA GLY A 600 32.63 24.63 8.43
C GLY A 600 33.54 25.59 9.21
N LYS A 601 33.29 26.91 9.16
CA LYS A 601 34.07 27.98 9.81
C LYS A 601 33.56 28.32 11.23
N MET A 602 32.87 27.39 11.88
CA MET A 602 32.54 27.54 13.29
C MET A 602 33.65 26.91 14.10
N ASP A 603 34.69 27.70 14.32
CA ASP A 603 35.66 27.51 15.40
C ASP A 603 35.28 28.42 16.58
#